data_AF-A0A1I7T8I2-F1
#
_entry.id   AF-A0A1I7T8I2-F1
#
_cell.length_a   1.000
_cell.length_b   1.000
_cell.length_c   1.000
_cell.angle_alpha   90.00
_cell.angle_beta   90.00
_cell.angle_gamma   90.00
#
_symmetry.space_group_name_H-M   'P 1'
#
loop_
_entity.id
_entity.type
_entity.pdbx_description
1 polymer ?
#
loop_
_entity_poly.entity_id
_entity_poly.type
_entity_poly.pdbx_seq_one_letter_code
_entity_poly.pdbx_strand_id
1 'polypeptide(L)'
;MRFDDTNPAKENAHFEHVIKEDLAMLNIVPDRWTHSSDHFEILLTMCEKLLKEGKAFVDDTDTETMRKEREERQDSRNRSNTPEKNLQLWEEMKKGSERGLACCVRIKIDMKSNNGAMRDPTIYRCKPEEHVRTGLKYKVYPTYDFTCPIVDSIEGVTHALRTTEYHDRDDQYYFICDALELRKPYIWEYARLNMTNTVMSKRKLTWFVDEGHVEGWDDPRLPTVRGVMRRGLTVDGLKQFIVAQGGSRSVVMMEWDKIWAFNKKVIDPVAPRFTALDTTSPLVSVELVDNITDDTSVVSLHPKNAEVGTKSIHKGKQLLLEQLDAAALKEGETVTFVNWGNIKIGKIEKKGTVITKITASLQLDNTDYKKTTKVTWLGDVKSEEGKSIPVVTAEYDHIISKAIIGKDEDWKQFINFDSVHYTKMVGEPAIRNVKKETSFRFNVKDFISLINHTLKKATKDAIATLLELKKKYKESTGSDYKPGAPPVSAPSPAAGGADIAQQIEAQGNLVRDLKATDAKSQATKDAIAKLLELKKKYKEATGSDYKPVLPKGNRTATYPLAVDC
;
A
#
# COMPACT_ATOMS: atom_id res chain seq x y z
N MET A 1 -10.32 6.99 21.86
CA MET A 1 -9.74 5.95 20.98
C MET A 1 -9.62 4.68 21.78
N ARG A 2 -10.18 3.56 21.28
CA ARG A 2 -10.07 2.24 21.90
C ARG A 2 -9.29 1.31 20.98
N PHE A 3 -8.33 0.57 21.52
CA PHE A 3 -7.72 -0.56 20.83
C PHE A 3 -8.55 -1.82 21.12
N ASP A 4 -9.04 -2.48 20.07
CA ASP A 4 -9.74 -3.77 20.22
C ASP A 4 -8.73 -4.92 20.18
N ASP A 5 -8.06 -5.14 21.32
CA ASP A 5 -6.99 -6.12 21.51
C ASP A 5 -7.50 -7.52 21.93
N THR A 6 -8.73 -7.87 21.56
CA THR A 6 -9.42 -9.10 22.01
C THR A 6 -8.82 -10.42 21.53
N ASN A 7 -7.80 -10.42 20.65
CA ASN A 7 -7.25 -11.63 20.06
C ASN A 7 -5.69 -11.67 20.09
N PRO A 8 -5.05 -12.33 21.09
CA PRO A 8 -3.60 -12.31 21.27
C PRO A 8 -2.79 -12.69 20.02
N ALA A 9 -3.15 -13.75 19.28
CA ALA A 9 -2.44 -14.19 18.06
C ALA A 9 -2.24 -13.15 16.92
N LYS A 10 -2.84 -11.95 16.96
CA LYS A 10 -2.72 -10.96 15.86
C LYS A 10 -2.22 -9.59 16.31
N GLU A 11 -2.28 -9.29 17.59
CA GLU A 11 -1.94 -7.96 18.09
C GLU A 11 -0.47 -7.87 18.50
N ASN A 12 0.11 -6.70 18.26
CA ASN A 12 1.53 -6.42 18.48
C ASN A 12 1.65 -4.92 18.80
N ALA A 13 2.44 -4.58 19.82
CA ALA A 13 2.67 -3.20 20.25
C ALA A 13 3.13 -2.28 19.11
N HIS A 14 3.80 -2.82 18.08
CA HIS A 14 4.14 -2.10 16.87
C HIS A 14 2.92 -1.52 16.12
N PHE A 15 1.80 -2.26 16.03
CA PHE A 15 0.58 -1.76 15.40
C PHE A 15 -0.07 -0.63 16.20
N GLU A 16 -0.09 -0.72 17.54
CA GLU A 16 -0.57 0.39 18.37
C GLU A 16 0.26 1.67 18.14
N HIS A 17 1.58 1.54 18.09
CA HIS A 17 2.49 2.65 17.87
C HIS A 17 2.27 3.30 16.50
N VAL A 18 2.17 2.48 15.44
CA VAL A 18 1.85 2.93 14.08
C VAL A 18 0.49 3.67 14.05
N ILE A 19 -0.54 3.17 14.74
CA ILE A 19 -1.85 3.84 14.82
C ILE A 19 -1.78 5.17 15.59
N LYS A 20 -0.99 5.24 16.67
CA LYS A 20 -0.76 6.48 17.44
C LYS A 20 -0.07 7.55 16.58
N GLU A 21 0.95 7.16 15.80
CA GLU A 21 1.61 8.03 14.81
C GLU A 21 0.66 8.46 13.68
N ASP A 22 -0.13 7.55 13.10
CA ASP A 22 -1.06 7.85 12.00
C ASP A 22 -2.17 8.83 12.45
N LEU A 23 -2.69 8.68 13.67
CA LEU A 23 -3.66 9.61 14.24
C LEU A 23 -3.06 11.01 14.49
N ALA A 24 -1.82 11.07 14.96
CA ALA A 24 -1.09 12.33 15.10
C ALA A 24 -0.86 13.01 13.74
N MET A 25 -0.45 12.24 12.71
CA MET A 25 -0.28 12.72 11.33
C MET A 25 -1.58 13.28 10.73
N LEU A 26 -2.74 12.76 11.13
CA LEU A 26 -4.07 13.24 10.71
C LEU A 26 -4.61 14.42 11.55
N ASN A 27 -3.84 14.91 12.52
CA ASN A 27 -4.29 15.87 13.53
C ASN A 27 -5.61 15.41 14.19
N ILE A 28 -5.64 14.17 14.70
CA ILE A 28 -6.75 13.58 15.46
C ILE A 28 -6.28 13.31 16.89
N VAL A 29 -6.80 14.08 17.85
CA VAL A 29 -6.53 13.92 19.28
C VAL A 29 -7.75 13.25 19.94
N PRO A 30 -7.64 12.03 20.47
CA PRO A 30 -8.74 11.37 21.18
C PRO A 30 -8.86 11.84 22.63
N ASP A 31 -10.09 11.99 23.13
CA ASP A 31 -10.40 12.45 24.49
C ASP A 31 -9.86 11.52 25.60
N ARG A 32 -9.72 10.24 25.26
CA ARG A 32 -9.17 9.17 26.10
C ARG A 32 -8.55 8.06 25.27
N TRP A 33 -7.66 7.30 25.89
CA TRP A 33 -7.10 6.06 25.37
C TRP A 33 -7.53 4.89 26.26
N THR A 34 -8.12 3.86 25.66
CA THR A 34 -8.52 2.62 26.33
C THR A 34 -8.20 1.40 25.44
N HIS A 35 -8.26 0.21 26.02
CA HIS A 35 -8.09 -1.07 25.32
C HIS A 35 -9.21 -2.01 25.77
N SER A 36 -9.67 -2.90 24.89
CA SER A 36 -10.65 -3.93 25.27
C SER A 36 -10.15 -4.80 26.43
N SER A 37 -8.83 -5.02 26.52
CA SER A 37 -8.19 -5.76 27.62
C SER A 37 -8.20 -5.06 28.98
N ASP A 38 -8.41 -3.73 29.04
CA ASP A 38 -8.64 -3.03 30.31
C ASP A 38 -9.93 -3.52 31.00
N HIS A 39 -10.87 -4.07 30.22
CA HIS A 39 -12.20 -4.53 30.68
C HIS A 39 -12.32 -6.05 30.83
N PHE A 40 -11.24 -6.83 30.65
CA PHE A 40 -11.32 -8.31 30.61
C PHE A 40 -11.93 -8.93 31.88
N GLU A 41 -11.70 -8.40 33.09
CA GLU A 41 -12.32 -8.94 34.32
C GLU A 41 -13.84 -8.74 34.36
N ILE A 42 -14.33 -7.61 33.82
CA ILE A 42 -15.76 -7.35 33.70
C ILE A 42 -16.37 -8.30 32.66
N LEU A 43 -15.68 -8.50 31.53
CA LEU A 43 -16.12 -9.41 30.46
C LEU A 43 -16.18 -10.87 30.94
N LEU A 44 -15.22 -11.31 31.77
CA LEU A 44 -15.26 -12.63 32.43
C LEU A 44 -16.45 -12.73 33.40
N THR A 45 -16.68 -11.70 34.21
CA THR A 45 -17.80 -11.63 35.17
C THR A 45 -19.16 -11.70 34.46
N MET A 46 -19.32 -10.98 33.34
CA MET A 46 -20.55 -11.00 32.52
C MET A 46 -20.74 -12.36 31.82
N CYS A 47 -19.67 -12.99 31.34
CA CYS A 47 -19.73 -14.36 30.79
C CYS A 47 -20.23 -15.36 31.86
N GLU A 48 -19.70 -15.25 33.08
CA GLU A 48 -20.12 -16.09 34.20
C GLU A 48 -21.56 -15.82 34.66
N LYS A 49 -22.06 -14.58 34.61
CA LYS A 49 -23.49 -14.27 34.84
C LYS A 49 -24.35 -15.07 33.87
N LEU A 50 -24.05 -15.01 32.56
CA LEU A 50 -24.82 -15.73 31.53
C LEU A 50 -24.75 -17.26 31.68
N LEU A 51 -23.61 -17.81 32.12
CA LEU A 51 -23.46 -19.25 32.38
C LEU A 51 -24.27 -19.70 33.62
N LYS A 52 -24.24 -18.92 34.71
CA LYS A 52 -25.01 -19.15 35.95
C LYS A 52 -26.52 -19.06 35.70
N GLU A 53 -26.95 -18.11 34.88
CA GLU A 53 -28.36 -17.92 34.48
C GLU A 53 -28.81 -18.87 33.35
N GLY A 54 -27.95 -19.78 32.87
CA GLY A 54 -28.26 -20.72 31.80
C GLY A 54 -28.45 -20.07 30.41
N LYS A 55 -28.29 -18.75 30.30
CA LYS A 55 -28.30 -17.95 29.06
C LYS A 55 -27.09 -18.20 28.15
N ALA A 56 -26.04 -18.86 28.64
CA ALA A 56 -24.90 -19.34 27.86
C ALA A 56 -24.61 -20.82 28.16
N PHE A 57 -23.76 -21.44 27.34
CA PHE A 57 -23.24 -22.80 27.55
C PHE A 57 -21.81 -22.94 27.04
N VAL A 58 -21.10 -23.94 27.54
CA VAL A 58 -19.79 -24.34 27.01
C VAL A 58 -19.99 -25.48 26.00
N ASP A 59 -19.44 -25.30 24.81
CA ASP A 59 -19.60 -26.18 23.65
C ASP A 59 -18.24 -26.73 23.20
N ASP A 60 -18.21 -28.05 22.95
CA ASP A 60 -17.05 -28.82 22.50
C ASP A 60 -17.25 -29.49 21.13
N THR A 61 -18.32 -29.11 20.42
CA THR A 61 -18.50 -29.47 19.01
C THR A 61 -17.42 -28.79 18.15
N ASP A 62 -16.82 -29.52 17.21
CA ASP A 62 -15.78 -29.00 16.32
C ASP A 62 -16.30 -27.93 15.34
N THR A 63 -15.39 -27.17 14.73
CA THR A 63 -15.73 -26.03 13.86
C THR A 63 -16.64 -26.39 12.68
N GLU A 64 -16.44 -27.52 12.01
CA GLU A 64 -17.21 -27.87 10.81
C GLU A 64 -18.57 -28.49 11.20
N THR A 65 -18.62 -29.31 12.25
CA THR A 65 -19.90 -29.80 12.80
C THR A 65 -20.73 -28.63 13.35
N MET A 66 -20.14 -27.70 14.11
CA MET A 66 -20.83 -26.53 14.66
C MET A 66 -21.31 -25.59 13.53
N ARG A 67 -20.53 -25.47 12.46
CA ARG A 67 -20.95 -24.74 11.26
C ARG A 67 -22.17 -25.41 10.62
N LYS A 68 -22.13 -26.73 10.42
CA LYS A 68 -23.24 -27.52 9.87
C LYS A 68 -24.50 -27.40 10.75
N GLU A 69 -24.38 -27.56 12.06
CA GLU A 69 -25.47 -27.34 13.04
C GLU A 69 -26.13 -25.97 12.85
N ARG A 70 -25.32 -24.90 12.69
CA ARG A 70 -25.83 -23.52 12.49
C ARG A 70 -26.41 -23.29 11.10
N GLU A 71 -25.93 -23.97 10.05
CA GLU A 71 -26.51 -23.93 8.71
C GLU A 71 -27.86 -24.69 8.68
N GLU A 72 -27.93 -25.89 9.26
CA GLU A 72 -29.12 -26.76 9.36
C GLU A 72 -30.11 -26.36 10.48
N ARG A 73 -29.81 -25.32 11.26
CA ARG A 73 -30.61 -24.81 12.40
C ARG A 73 -30.86 -25.86 13.49
N GLN A 74 -29.86 -26.66 13.83
CA GLN A 74 -29.90 -27.70 14.86
C GLN A 74 -29.14 -27.28 16.13
N ASP A 75 -29.73 -27.54 17.29
CA ASP A 75 -29.12 -27.23 18.59
C ASP A 75 -27.94 -28.17 18.86
N SER A 76 -26.78 -27.62 19.26
CA SER A 76 -25.63 -28.43 19.70
C SER A 76 -26.02 -29.35 20.86
N ARG A 77 -25.43 -30.55 20.89
CA ARG A 77 -25.51 -31.51 22.01
C ARG A 77 -25.21 -30.90 23.39
N ASN A 78 -24.47 -29.79 23.43
CA ASN A 78 -24.10 -29.08 24.65
C ASN A 78 -25.07 -27.99 25.07
N ARG A 79 -26.03 -27.58 24.23
CA ARG A 79 -26.93 -26.45 24.49
C ARG A 79 -27.81 -26.66 25.73
N SER A 80 -28.13 -27.92 26.03
CA SER A 80 -28.89 -28.38 27.20
C SER A 80 -28.03 -28.70 28.43
N ASN A 81 -26.71 -28.43 28.40
CA ASN A 81 -25.85 -28.55 29.58
C ASN A 81 -26.37 -27.66 30.72
N THR A 82 -26.37 -28.20 31.94
CA THR A 82 -26.77 -27.47 33.16
C THR A 82 -25.74 -26.37 33.52
N PRO A 83 -26.13 -25.33 34.29
CA PRO A 83 -25.20 -24.29 34.72
C PRO A 83 -23.94 -24.83 35.40
N GLU A 84 -24.06 -25.88 36.22
CA GLU A 84 -22.95 -26.48 36.97
C GLU A 84 -21.95 -27.15 36.02
N LYS A 85 -22.44 -27.94 35.04
CA LYS A 85 -21.59 -28.57 34.02
C LYS A 85 -20.91 -27.52 33.14
N ASN A 86 -21.61 -26.44 32.80
CA ASN A 86 -21.04 -25.33 32.03
C ASN A 86 -19.95 -24.60 32.83
N LEU A 87 -20.15 -24.35 34.13
CA LEU A 87 -19.15 -23.73 34.99
C LEU A 87 -17.92 -24.63 35.19
N GLN A 88 -18.09 -25.94 35.36
CA GLN A 88 -16.97 -26.89 35.42
C GLN A 88 -16.11 -26.84 34.15
N LEU A 89 -16.73 -26.86 32.97
CA LEU A 89 -16.02 -26.72 31.69
C LEU A 89 -15.39 -25.34 31.51
N TRP A 90 -16.00 -24.28 32.04
CA TRP A 90 -15.45 -22.92 32.03
C TRP A 90 -14.21 -22.78 32.91
N GLU A 91 -14.13 -23.44 34.07
CA GLU A 91 -12.89 -23.51 34.85
C GLU A 91 -11.76 -24.22 34.08
N GLU A 92 -12.07 -25.30 33.36
CA GLU A 92 -11.10 -25.97 32.48
C GLU A 92 -10.62 -25.08 31.34
N MET A 93 -11.51 -24.29 30.74
CA MET A 93 -11.14 -23.23 29.78
C MET A 93 -10.23 -22.18 30.43
N LYS A 94 -10.59 -21.64 31.61
CA LYS A 94 -9.78 -20.62 32.31
C LYS A 94 -8.38 -21.12 32.70
N LYS A 95 -8.23 -22.40 33.03
CA LYS A 95 -6.93 -23.07 33.25
C LYS A 95 -6.13 -23.26 31.95
N GLY A 96 -6.80 -23.31 30.79
CA GLY A 96 -6.19 -23.68 29.52
C GLY A 96 -5.81 -25.16 29.43
N SER A 97 -6.54 -26.05 30.12
CA SER A 97 -6.29 -27.50 30.08
C SER A 97 -6.62 -28.09 28.70
N GLU A 98 -6.17 -29.31 28.40
CA GLU A 98 -6.51 -30.02 27.15
C GLU A 98 -8.03 -30.05 26.91
N ARG A 99 -8.82 -30.26 27.97
CA ARG A 99 -10.28 -30.19 27.90
C ARG A 99 -10.78 -28.77 27.60
N GLY A 100 -10.20 -27.75 28.24
CA GLY A 100 -10.50 -26.35 27.98
C GLY A 100 -10.18 -25.90 26.55
N LEU A 101 -9.09 -26.39 25.97
CA LEU A 101 -8.65 -26.07 24.59
C LEU A 101 -9.64 -26.56 23.53
N ALA A 102 -10.34 -27.67 23.78
CA ALA A 102 -11.41 -28.18 22.93
C ALA A 102 -12.74 -27.41 23.06
N CYS A 103 -12.84 -26.44 23.97
CA CYS A 103 -14.10 -25.78 24.34
C CYS A 103 -14.16 -24.30 23.92
N CYS A 104 -15.39 -23.83 23.63
CA CYS A 104 -15.73 -22.42 23.51
C CYS A 104 -17.02 -22.11 24.29
N VAL A 105 -17.29 -20.84 24.60
CA VAL A 105 -18.57 -20.43 25.19
C VAL A 105 -19.47 -19.87 24.11
N ARG A 106 -20.73 -20.32 24.05
CA ARG A 106 -21.77 -19.82 23.16
C ARG A 106 -22.90 -19.21 23.99
N ILE A 107 -23.40 -18.04 23.57
CA ILE A 107 -24.62 -17.46 24.15
C ILE A 107 -25.84 -18.10 23.49
N LYS A 108 -26.89 -18.39 24.27
CA LYS A 108 -28.15 -18.95 23.77
C LYS A 108 -29.05 -17.81 23.30
N ILE A 109 -29.39 -17.85 22.02
CA ILE A 109 -30.28 -16.89 21.37
C ILE A 109 -31.36 -17.73 20.64
N ASP A 110 -31.36 -17.76 19.30
CA ASP A 110 -32.31 -18.54 18.52
C ASP A 110 -31.63 -19.26 17.35
N MET A 111 -31.38 -20.56 17.52
CA MET A 111 -30.90 -21.46 16.47
C MET A 111 -31.84 -21.55 15.26
N LYS A 112 -33.14 -21.25 15.41
CA LYS A 112 -34.12 -21.24 14.32
C LYS A 112 -34.16 -19.91 13.56
N SER A 113 -33.45 -18.87 13.99
CA SER A 113 -33.54 -17.53 13.40
C SER A 113 -33.15 -17.51 11.93
N ASN A 114 -33.82 -16.65 11.15
CA ASN A 114 -33.40 -16.38 9.78
C ASN A 114 -32.05 -15.64 9.74
N ASN A 115 -31.78 -14.76 10.71
CA ASN A 115 -30.48 -14.12 10.90
C ASN A 115 -29.45 -15.14 11.41
N GLY A 116 -28.37 -15.36 10.65
CA GLY A 116 -27.32 -16.31 11.00
C GLY A 116 -26.46 -15.91 12.21
N ALA A 117 -26.33 -14.61 12.50
CA ALA A 117 -25.62 -14.12 13.68
C ALA A 117 -26.33 -14.51 14.99
N MET A 118 -27.66 -14.58 14.95
CA MET A 118 -28.52 -14.95 16.08
C MET A 118 -28.58 -16.45 16.38
N ARG A 119 -27.89 -17.31 15.61
CA ARG A 119 -27.84 -18.76 15.84
C ARG A 119 -26.72 -19.13 16.81
N ASP A 120 -26.99 -18.95 18.10
CA ASP A 120 -26.12 -19.20 19.26
C ASP A 120 -24.61 -18.94 18.99
N PRO A 121 -24.20 -17.66 18.86
CA PRO A 121 -22.84 -17.28 18.50
C PRO A 121 -21.83 -17.48 19.63
N THR A 122 -20.56 -17.72 19.27
CA THR A 122 -19.45 -17.83 20.22
C THR A 122 -19.12 -16.49 20.86
N ILE A 123 -19.10 -16.44 22.20
CA ILE A 123 -18.77 -15.25 23.00
C ILE A 123 -17.38 -15.31 23.65
N TYR A 124 -16.82 -16.51 23.88
CA TYR A 124 -15.48 -16.71 24.42
C TYR A 124 -14.80 -17.94 23.81
N ARG A 125 -13.46 -17.92 23.70
CA ARG A 125 -12.63 -19.04 23.20
C ARG A 125 -11.44 -19.28 24.11
N CYS A 126 -11.06 -20.55 24.30
CA CYS A 126 -9.79 -20.89 24.93
C CYS A 126 -8.63 -20.70 23.93
N LYS A 127 -7.64 -19.90 24.32
CA LYS A 127 -6.42 -19.56 23.57
C LYS A 127 -5.32 -19.31 24.61
N PRO A 128 -4.39 -20.25 24.85
CA PRO A 128 -3.40 -20.12 25.94
C PRO A 128 -2.24 -19.18 25.61
N GLU A 129 -2.33 -18.48 24.47
CA GLU A 129 -1.43 -17.49 23.90
C GLU A 129 -1.11 -16.35 24.88
N GLU A 130 0.05 -15.72 24.71
CA GLU A 130 0.42 -14.52 25.46
C GLU A 130 -0.26 -13.28 24.87
N HIS A 131 -0.81 -12.42 25.72
CA HIS A 131 -1.46 -11.18 25.31
C HIS A 131 -0.58 -9.96 25.60
N VAL A 132 -0.40 -9.11 24.57
CA VAL A 132 0.57 -8.00 24.53
C VAL A 132 0.52 -7.03 25.73
N ARG A 133 -0.65 -6.82 26.37
CA ARG A 133 -0.79 -5.97 27.56
C ARG A 133 -0.92 -6.71 28.89
N THR A 134 -1.25 -8.01 28.88
CA THR A 134 -1.63 -8.76 30.10
C THR A 134 -0.85 -10.06 30.28
N GLY A 135 0.17 -10.29 29.45
CA GLY A 135 1.03 -11.47 29.47
C GLY A 135 0.23 -12.76 29.40
N LEU A 136 0.62 -13.71 30.24
CA LEU A 136 0.00 -15.04 30.35
C LEU A 136 -1.20 -15.09 31.31
N LYS A 137 -1.68 -13.95 31.86
CA LYS A 137 -2.71 -13.90 32.92
C LYS A 137 -4.02 -14.60 32.55
N TYR A 138 -4.45 -14.51 31.29
CA TYR A 138 -5.69 -15.11 30.81
C TYR A 138 -5.41 -16.21 29.79
N LYS A 139 -6.22 -17.26 29.80
CA LYS A 139 -6.23 -18.36 28.80
C LYS A 139 -7.52 -18.41 27.99
N VAL A 140 -8.48 -17.55 28.31
CA VAL A 140 -9.76 -17.38 27.63
C VAL A 140 -9.91 -15.93 27.19
N TYR A 141 -10.33 -15.75 25.94
CA TYR A 141 -10.45 -14.44 25.33
C TYR A 141 -11.85 -14.25 24.73
N PRO A 142 -12.50 -13.09 24.93
CA PRO A 142 -13.83 -12.84 24.42
C PRO A 142 -13.80 -12.70 22.89
N THR A 143 -14.97 -12.77 22.25
CA THR A 143 -15.12 -12.36 20.86
C THR A 143 -15.42 -10.87 20.75
N TYR A 144 -15.11 -10.28 19.59
CA TYR A 144 -15.48 -8.91 19.24
C TYR A 144 -16.97 -8.62 19.51
N ASP A 145 -17.83 -9.56 19.12
CA ASP A 145 -19.28 -9.45 19.22
C ASP A 145 -19.79 -9.46 20.67
N PHE A 146 -19.06 -10.08 21.60
CA PHE A 146 -19.35 -10.00 23.03
C PHE A 146 -18.76 -8.74 23.66
N THR A 147 -17.54 -8.38 23.25
CA THR A 147 -16.79 -7.27 23.82
C THR A 147 -17.42 -5.92 23.53
N CYS A 148 -17.73 -5.62 22.26
CA CYS A 148 -18.22 -4.30 21.86
C CYS A 148 -19.49 -3.84 22.60
N PRO A 149 -20.61 -4.58 22.65
CA PRO A 149 -21.83 -4.11 23.34
C PRO A 149 -21.60 -3.84 24.84
N ILE A 150 -20.71 -4.61 25.48
CA ILE A 150 -20.40 -4.45 26.90
C ILE A 150 -19.51 -3.22 27.12
N VAL A 151 -18.41 -3.12 26.37
CA VAL A 151 -17.44 -2.02 26.54
C VAL A 151 -18.01 -0.68 26.05
N ASP A 152 -18.76 -0.65 24.94
CA ASP A 152 -19.44 0.57 24.48
C ASP A 152 -20.48 1.09 25.49
N SER A 153 -21.20 0.16 26.14
CA SER A 153 -22.13 0.50 27.22
C SER A 153 -21.40 1.15 28.41
N ILE A 154 -20.37 0.48 28.93
CA ILE A 154 -19.57 0.89 30.11
C ILE A 154 -18.81 2.19 29.84
N GLU A 155 -18.17 2.33 28.68
CA GLU A 155 -17.41 3.52 28.30
C GLU A 155 -18.31 4.74 28.01
N GLY A 156 -19.64 4.60 28.02
CA GLY A 156 -20.56 5.71 27.79
C GLY A 156 -20.73 6.10 26.32
N VAL A 157 -20.40 5.21 25.37
CA VAL A 157 -20.59 5.46 23.93
C VAL A 157 -22.08 5.72 23.65
N THR A 158 -22.40 6.87 23.06
CA THR A 158 -23.78 7.22 22.68
C THR A 158 -24.16 6.65 21.31
N HIS A 159 -23.23 6.73 20.35
CA HIS A 159 -23.41 6.27 18.98
C HIS A 159 -22.25 5.35 18.57
N ALA A 160 -22.56 4.08 18.32
CA ALA A 160 -21.62 3.08 17.80
C ALA A 160 -21.61 3.15 16.26
N LEU A 161 -20.71 3.98 15.72
CA LEU A 161 -20.56 4.14 14.27
C LEU A 161 -19.79 2.93 13.69
N ARG A 162 -20.39 2.17 12.77
CA ARG A 162 -19.75 0.97 12.17
C ARG A 162 -20.05 0.77 10.68
N THR A 163 -19.29 -0.10 10.01
CA THR A 163 -19.55 -0.39 8.59
C THR A 163 -20.76 -1.32 8.41
N THR A 164 -21.49 -1.17 7.31
CA THR A 164 -22.62 -2.05 6.93
C THR A 164 -22.25 -3.52 6.73
N GLU A 165 -20.97 -3.88 6.80
CA GLU A 165 -20.48 -5.27 6.87
C GLU A 165 -20.87 -5.97 8.19
N TYR A 166 -21.34 -5.22 9.18
CA TYR A 166 -21.76 -5.70 10.50
C TYR A 166 -23.28 -5.71 10.71
N HIS A 167 -24.09 -5.38 9.69
CA HIS A 167 -25.55 -5.22 9.80
C HIS A 167 -26.26 -6.41 10.47
N ASP A 168 -25.97 -7.63 10.02
CA ASP A 168 -26.55 -8.87 10.58
C ASP A 168 -26.27 -9.04 12.09
N ARG A 169 -25.28 -8.31 12.64
CA ARG A 169 -24.87 -8.36 14.05
C ARG A 169 -25.49 -7.23 14.88
N ASP A 170 -26.39 -6.42 14.32
CA ASP A 170 -27.10 -5.38 15.08
C ASP A 170 -28.03 -6.03 16.11
N ASP A 171 -28.86 -6.99 15.68
CA ASP A 171 -29.70 -7.81 16.55
C ASP A 171 -28.89 -8.47 17.68
N GLN A 172 -27.73 -9.04 17.34
CA GLN A 172 -26.84 -9.74 18.27
C GLN A 172 -26.28 -8.79 19.34
N TYR A 173 -25.88 -7.58 18.94
CA TYR A 173 -25.36 -6.56 19.83
C TYR A 173 -26.43 -6.12 20.84
N TYR A 174 -27.65 -5.80 20.37
CA TYR A 174 -28.74 -5.40 21.25
C TYR A 174 -29.23 -6.54 22.15
N PHE A 175 -29.26 -7.79 21.67
CA PHE A 175 -29.57 -8.96 22.50
C PHE A 175 -28.56 -9.14 23.64
N ILE A 176 -27.26 -8.94 23.40
CA ILE A 176 -26.24 -9.02 24.45
C ILE A 176 -26.41 -7.88 25.46
N CYS A 177 -26.82 -6.67 25.02
CA CYS A 177 -27.22 -5.62 25.95
C CYS A 177 -28.43 -6.01 26.82
N ASP A 178 -29.51 -6.54 26.23
CA ASP A 178 -30.70 -6.97 26.97
C ASP A 178 -30.39 -8.12 27.96
N ALA A 179 -29.68 -9.15 27.49
CA ALA A 179 -29.36 -10.33 28.29
C ALA A 179 -28.50 -10.03 29.54
N LEU A 180 -27.78 -8.90 29.52
CA LEU A 180 -26.92 -8.43 30.61
C LEU A 180 -27.48 -7.19 31.35
N GLU A 181 -28.67 -6.69 30.99
CA GLU A 181 -29.31 -5.48 31.54
C GLU A 181 -28.48 -4.19 31.34
N LEU A 182 -27.83 -4.07 30.18
CA LEU A 182 -26.95 -2.95 29.84
C LEU A 182 -27.68 -1.83 29.08
N ARG A 183 -27.20 -0.60 29.28
CA ARG A 183 -27.51 0.55 28.42
C ARG A 183 -27.18 0.21 26.96
N LYS A 184 -28.06 0.60 26.02
CA LYS A 184 -27.89 0.40 24.57
C LYS A 184 -27.35 1.68 23.90
N PRO A 185 -26.12 1.70 23.37
CA PRO A 185 -25.67 2.69 22.38
C PRO A 185 -26.49 2.59 21.09
N TYR A 186 -26.67 3.70 20.37
CA TYR A 186 -27.30 3.68 19.05
C TYR A 186 -26.30 3.20 17.99
N ILE A 187 -26.55 2.07 17.32
CA ILE A 187 -25.75 1.66 16.15
C ILE A 187 -26.15 2.50 14.95
N TRP A 188 -25.18 3.20 14.35
CA TRP A 188 -25.35 3.96 13.11
C TRP A 188 -24.39 3.43 12.04
N GLU A 189 -24.94 2.96 10.94
CA GLU A 189 -24.18 2.28 9.89
C GLU A 189 -23.85 3.17 8.68
N TYR A 190 -22.65 2.99 8.14
CA TYR A 190 -22.20 3.60 6.89
C TYR A 190 -21.43 2.59 6.02
N ALA A 191 -21.39 2.80 4.71
CA ALA A 191 -20.59 2.00 3.81
C ALA A 191 -19.10 2.31 3.98
N ARG A 192 -18.28 1.26 3.96
CA ARG A 192 -16.82 1.38 3.86
C ARG A 192 -16.41 2.19 2.62
N LEU A 193 -15.40 3.05 2.75
CA LEU A 193 -14.75 3.68 1.60
C LEU A 193 -14.01 2.60 0.79
N ASN A 194 -14.26 2.55 -0.52
CA ASN A 194 -13.49 1.76 -1.47
C ASN A 194 -13.02 2.65 -2.60
N MET A 195 -11.75 2.53 -2.99
CA MET A 195 -11.19 3.24 -4.14
C MET A 195 -11.06 2.29 -5.34
N THR A 196 -11.17 2.82 -6.56
CA THR A 196 -10.84 2.07 -7.79
C THR A 196 -9.33 1.78 -7.87
N ASN A 197 -8.95 0.87 -8.76
CA ASN A 197 -7.54 0.67 -9.16
C ASN A 197 -6.56 0.37 -7.99
N THR A 198 -7.06 -0.24 -6.90
CA THR A 198 -6.27 -0.57 -5.71
C THR A 198 -6.84 -1.77 -4.94
N VAL A 199 -6.26 -2.12 -3.79
CA VAL A 199 -6.77 -3.13 -2.86
C VAL A 199 -6.83 -2.58 -1.43
N MET A 200 -8.00 -2.65 -0.79
CA MET A 200 -8.23 -2.02 0.53
C MET A 200 -8.11 -2.97 1.74
N SER A 201 -7.68 -4.23 1.55
CA SER A 201 -7.65 -5.23 2.64
C SER A 201 -6.23 -5.55 3.10
N LYS A 202 -6.02 -5.56 4.44
CA LYS A 202 -4.70 -5.78 5.08
C LYS A 202 -3.95 -6.97 4.47
N ARG A 203 -4.61 -8.12 4.25
CA ARG A 203 -4.01 -9.31 3.62
C ARG A 203 -3.44 -9.06 2.21
N LYS A 204 -4.11 -8.28 1.36
CA LYS A 204 -3.63 -7.97 0.01
C LYS A 204 -2.50 -6.92 0.03
N LEU A 205 -2.59 -5.95 0.93
CA LEU A 205 -1.56 -4.92 1.15
C LEU A 205 -0.27 -5.51 1.73
N THR A 206 -0.39 -6.39 2.74
CA THR A 206 0.73 -7.18 3.29
C THR A 206 1.44 -7.95 2.17
N TRP A 207 0.70 -8.62 1.28
CA TRP A 207 1.31 -9.36 0.16
C TRP A 207 2.08 -8.46 -0.82
N PHE A 208 1.63 -7.23 -1.08
CA PHE A 208 2.38 -6.28 -1.92
C PHE A 208 3.74 -5.93 -1.28
N VAL A 209 3.79 -5.75 0.04
CA VAL A 209 5.01 -5.44 0.81
C VAL A 209 5.92 -6.67 0.90
N ASP A 210 5.38 -7.82 1.32
CA ASP A 210 6.14 -9.06 1.57
C ASP A 210 6.80 -9.64 0.30
N GLU A 211 6.20 -9.42 -0.88
CA GLU A 211 6.77 -9.83 -2.18
C GLU A 211 7.64 -8.74 -2.84
N GLY A 212 7.82 -7.58 -2.20
CA GLY A 212 8.70 -6.51 -2.69
C GLY A 212 8.19 -5.76 -3.92
N HIS A 213 6.87 -5.75 -4.17
CA HIS A 213 6.25 -4.98 -5.25
C HIS A 213 6.12 -3.48 -4.92
N VAL A 214 6.21 -3.13 -3.63
CA VAL A 214 6.23 -1.76 -3.08
C VAL A 214 7.40 -1.58 -2.12
N GLU A 215 7.83 -0.34 -1.91
CA GLU A 215 8.95 -0.01 -1.00
C GLU A 215 8.65 -0.35 0.48
N GLY A 216 7.38 -0.34 0.87
CA GLY A 216 6.94 -0.48 2.25
C GLY A 216 5.48 -0.06 2.44
N TRP A 217 5.03 0.01 3.69
CA TRP A 217 3.67 0.45 4.05
C TRP A 217 3.42 1.95 3.80
N ASP A 218 4.48 2.72 3.56
CA ASP A 218 4.48 4.14 3.22
C ASP A 218 4.64 4.39 1.70
N ASP A 219 4.71 3.37 0.85
CA ASP A 219 4.86 3.55 -0.60
C ASP A 219 3.72 4.43 -1.19
N PRO A 220 4.03 5.50 -1.95
CA PRO A 220 3.04 6.42 -2.53
C PRO A 220 1.92 5.79 -3.40
N ARG A 221 2.05 4.53 -3.80
CA ARG A 221 1.03 3.79 -4.58
C ARG A 221 0.03 3.04 -3.69
N LEU A 222 0.29 2.91 -2.39
CA LEU A 222 -0.62 2.25 -1.45
C LEU A 222 -1.72 3.19 -0.93
N PRO A 223 -2.94 2.68 -0.68
CA PRO A 223 -4.04 3.43 -0.07
C PRO A 223 -3.91 3.53 1.48
N THR A 224 -2.69 3.46 2.00
CA THR A 224 -2.40 3.65 3.43
C THR A 224 -2.32 5.14 3.75
N VAL A 225 -2.56 5.55 5.01
CA VAL A 225 -2.40 6.95 5.43
C VAL A 225 -0.99 7.45 5.10
N ARG A 226 0.04 6.68 5.49
CA ARG A 226 1.44 7.00 5.19
C ARG A 226 1.73 7.11 3.69
N GLY A 227 1.20 6.19 2.87
CA GLY A 227 1.35 6.20 1.42
C GLY A 227 0.79 7.45 0.76
N VAL A 228 -0.49 7.76 1.01
CA VAL A 228 -1.12 8.94 0.42
C VAL A 228 -0.52 10.26 0.93
N MET A 229 -0.11 10.32 2.20
CA MET A 229 0.57 11.50 2.77
C MET A 229 2.00 11.65 2.19
N ARG A 230 2.77 10.55 2.03
CA ARG A 230 4.10 10.57 1.35
C ARG A 230 3.98 10.94 -0.13
N ARG A 231 2.84 10.65 -0.77
CA ARG A 231 2.49 11.13 -2.13
C ARG A 231 2.15 12.62 -2.19
N GLY A 232 1.98 13.30 -1.06
CA GLY A 232 1.64 14.73 -0.97
C GLY A 232 0.16 15.03 -0.77
N LEU A 233 -0.64 14.08 -0.25
CA LEU A 233 -1.97 14.40 0.29
C LEU A 233 -1.80 15.26 1.56
N THR A 234 -2.62 16.31 1.68
CA THR A 234 -2.72 17.12 2.90
C THR A 234 -3.82 16.60 3.82
N VAL A 235 -3.64 16.80 5.13
CA VAL A 235 -4.67 16.50 6.15
C VAL A 235 -5.99 17.18 5.82
N ASP A 236 -5.94 18.45 5.38
CA ASP A 236 -7.15 19.22 5.08
C ASP A 236 -7.78 18.82 3.75
N GLY A 237 -6.99 18.46 2.72
CA GLY A 237 -7.50 17.87 1.48
C GLY A 237 -8.22 16.54 1.73
N LEU A 238 -7.67 15.69 2.60
CA LEU A 238 -8.30 14.45 3.05
C LEU A 238 -9.58 14.72 3.87
N LYS A 239 -9.55 15.66 4.84
CA LYS A 239 -10.73 16.03 5.65
C LYS A 239 -11.86 16.59 4.77
N GLN A 240 -11.55 17.48 3.82
CA GLN A 240 -12.55 17.99 2.87
C GLN A 240 -13.14 16.88 1.99
N PHE A 241 -12.32 15.95 1.49
CA PHE A 241 -12.81 14.80 0.71
C PHE A 241 -13.75 13.90 1.52
N ILE A 242 -13.38 13.54 2.77
CA ILE A 242 -14.21 12.68 3.63
C ILE A 242 -15.52 13.38 4.03
N VAL A 243 -15.49 14.67 4.36
CA VAL A 243 -16.70 15.45 4.68
C VAL A 243 -17.61 15.61 3.46
N ALA A 244 -17.05 15.84 2.27
CA ALA A 244 -17.83 15.95 1.04
C ALA A 244 -18.41 14.61 0.54
N GLN A 245 -17.77 13.49 0.87
CA GLN A 245 -18.29 12.15 0.59
C GLN A 245 -19.42 11.77 1.56
N GLY A 246 -19.30 12.16 2.84
CA GLY A 246 -20.31 11.94 3.86
C GLY A 246 -20.55 10.47 4.25
N GLY A 247 -21.49 10.27 5.17
CA GLY A 247 -21.97 8.94 5.56
C GLY A 247 -23.18 8.52 4.74
N SER A 248 -23.09 7.38 4.04
CA SER A 248 -24.20 6.74 3.34
C SER A 248 -24.10 5.23 3.49
N ARG A 249 -25.23 4.51 3.48
CA ARG A 249 -25.25 3.03 3.49
C ARG A 249 -24.96 2.41 2.11
N SER A 250 -24.95 3.21 1.05
CA SER A 250 -24.65 2.76 -0.32
C SER A 250 -23.15 2.48 -0.50
N VAL A 251 -22.78 1.24 -0.82
CA VAL A 251 -21.40 0.89 -1.17
C VAL A 251 -21.06 1.42 -2.56
N VAL A 252 -20.11 2.35 -2.64
CA VAL A 252 -19.66 3.00 -3.88
C VAL A 252 -18.15 2.78 -4.06
N MET A 253 -17.71 2.64 -5.32
CA MET A 253 -16.30 2.66 -5.71
C MET A 253 -15.92 4.09 -6.11
N MET A 254 -14.91 4.65 -5.45
CA MET A 254 -14.50 6.05 -5.62
C MET A 254 -13.24 6.18 -6.47
N GLU A 255 -13.23 7.13 -7.41
CA GLU A 255 -12.08 7.44 -8.25
C GLU A 255 -11.08 8.33 -7.51
N TRP A 256 -9.79 8.13 -7.77
CA TRP A 256 -8.70 8.87 -7.14
C TRP A 256 -8.68 10.36 -7.48
N ASP A 257 -9.14 10.75 -8.67
CA ASP A 257 -9.16 12.15 -9.10
C ASP A 257 -9.98 13.03 -8.15
N LYS A 258 -10.98 12.48 -7.47
CA LYS A 258 -11.79 13.19 -6.49
C LYS A 258 -10.97 13.60 -5.26
N ILE A 259 -10.15 12.71 -4.68
CA ILE A 259 -9.31 13.07 -3.53
C ILE A 259 -8.18 14.02 -3.94
N TRP A 260 -7.60 13.83 -5.13
CA TRP A 260 -6.57 14.74 -5.64
C TRP A 260 -7.11 16.12 -6.03
N ALA A 261 -8.37 16.23 -6.49
CA ALA A 261 -9.03 17.51 -6.75
C ALA A 261 -9.29 18.31 -5.46
N PHE A 262 -9.68 17.66 -4.36
CA PHE A 262 -9.76 18.34 -3.05
C PHE A 262 -8.37 18.76 -2.56
N ASN A 263 -7.36 17.89 -2.70
CA ASN A 263 -5.99 18.23 -2.33
C ASN A 263 -5.43 19.42 -3.14
N LYS A 264 -5.70 19.47 -4.46
CA LYS A 264 -5.28 20.58 -5.34
C LYS A 264 -5.93 21.91 -4.95
N LYS A 265 -7.17 21.92 -4.44
CA LYS A 265 -7.81 23.15 -3.92
C LYS A 265 -7.10 23.71 -2.67
N VAL A 266 -6.57 22.85 -1.81
CA VAL A 266 -5.81 23.25 -0.60
C VAL A 266 -4.41 23.73 -0.97
N ILE A 267 -3.71 22.98 -1.83
CA ILE A 267 -2.30 23.21 -2.13
C ILE A 267 -2.08 24.34 -3.16
N ASP A 268 -2.86 24.41 -4.24
CA ASP A 268 -2.55 25.28 -5.37
C ASP A 268 -2.48 26.80 -5.06
N PRO A 269 -3.26 27.36 -4.10
CA PRO A 269 -3.13 28.78 -3.70
C PRO A 269 -1.85 29.15 -2.94
N VAL A 270 -1.15 28.16 -2.36
CA VAL A 270 0.03 28.34 -1.49
C VAL A 270 1.30 27.68 -2.02
N ALA A 271 1.20 26.77 -2.99
CA ALA A 271 2.33 26.04 -3.54
C ALA A 271 3.31 26.96 -4.30
N PRO A 272 4.57 27.09 -3.88
CA PRO A 272 5.60 27.78 -4.66
C PRO A 272 5.81 27.10 -6.02
N ARG A 273 6.14 27.90 -7.04
CA ARG A 273 6.29 27.48 -8.43
C ARG A 273 7.77 27.50 -8.85
N PHE A 274 8.29 26.33 -9.19
CA PHE A 274 9.67 26.15 -9.63
C PHE A 274 9.77 25.75 -11.10
N THR A 275 10.94 25.84 -11.70
CA THR A 275 11.22 25.38 -13.06
C THR A 275 12.23 24.24 -13.00
N ALA A 276 11.93 23.17 -13.72
CA ALA A 276 12.88 22.12 -14.06
C ALA A 276 12.62 21.63 -15.48
N LEU A 277 13.67 21.22 -16.18
CA LEU A 277 13.67 20.75 -17.57
C LEU A 277 14.04 19.27 -17.62
N ASP A 278 13.25 18.48 -18.34
CA ASP A 278 13.45 17.06 -18.58
C ASP A 278 14.73 16.78 -19.39
N THR A 279 15.56 15.83 -18.92
CA THR A 279 16.83 15.45 -19.55
C THR A 279 16.80 14.09 -20.25
N THR A 280 15.60 13.51 -20.42
CA THR A 280 15.36 12.30 -21.23
C THR A 280 15.71 12.52 -22.71
N SER A 281 15.62 13.77 -23.17
CA SER A 281 16.20 14.23 -24.44
C SER A 281 17.26 15.30 -24.18
N PRO A 282 18.25 15.51 -25.08
CA PRO A 282 19.22 16.59 -24.94
C PRO A 282 18.53 17.96 -24.89
N LEU A 283 18.89 18.80 -23.92
CA LEU A 283 18.34 20.16 -23.81
C LEU A 283 18.78 21.03 -24.99
N VAL A 284 17.94 22.00 -25.36
CA VAL A 284 18.23 22.96 -26.43
C VAL A 284 18.93 24.18 -25.85
N SER A 285 20.14 24.49 -26.35
CA SER A 285 20.81 25.76 -26.10
C SER A 285 20.11 26.89 -26.87
N VAL A 286 19.76 27.97 -26.17
CA VAL A 286 19.32 29.22 -26.77
C VAL A 286 20.41 30.27 -26.52
N GLU A 287 21.02 30.78 -27.59
CA GLU A 287 21.96 31.90 -27.51
C GLU A 287 21.25 33.21 -27.86
N LEU A 288 21.26 34.16 -26.92
CA LEU A 288 20.81 35.52 -27.17
C LEU A 288 21.89 36.30 -27.93
N VAL A 289 21.51 36.98 -29.01
CA VAL A 289 22.45 37.79 -29.83
C VAL A 289 22.75 39.15 -29.20
N ASP A 290 21.93 39.58 -28.26
CA ASP A 290 22.08 40.83 -27.51
C ASP A 290 23.34 40.84 -26.64
N ASN A 291 23.92 42.03 -26.44
CA ASN A 291 25.07 42.20 -25.55
C ASN A 291 24.63 42.28 -24.08
N ILE A 292 24.32 41.12 -23.49
CA ILE A 292 23.94 40.97 -22.09
C ILE A 292 25.01 40.26 -21.26
N THR A 293 25.16 40.69 -20.00
CA THR A 293 25.90 39.97 -18.96
C THR A 293 25.00 38.97 -18.24
N ASP A 294 25.59 38.06 -17.46
CA ASP A 294 24.83 37.26 -16.50
C ASP A 294 24.20 38.22 -15.45
N ASP A 295 22.90 38.05 -15.17
CA ASP A 295 22.08 38.86 -14.27
C ASP A 295 21.26 37.95 -13.33
N THR A 296 20.86 38.47 -12.17
CA THR A 296 19.99 37.75 -11.22
C THR A 296 18.83 38.64 -10.78
N SER A 297 17.61 38.22 -11.12
CA SER A 297 16.38 38.97 -10.85
C SER A 297 15.51 38.26 -9.83
N VAL A 298 14.91 39.01 -8.91
CA VAL A 298 13.98 38.49 -7.89
C VAL A 298 12.55 38.47 -8.43
N VAL A 299 11.85 37.34 -8.31
CA VAL A 299 10.48 37.13 -8.81
C VAL A 299 9.63 36.36 -7.81
N SER A 300 8.31 36.57 -7.83
CA SER A 300 7.37 35.90 -6.91
C SER A 300 7.39 34.38 -7.06
N LEU A 301 7.36 33.67 -5.93
CA LEU A 301 7.24 32.20 -5.89
C LEU A 301 5.85 31.73 -6.32
N HIS A 302 4.80 32.52 -6.11
CA HIS A 302 3.45 32.19 -6.58
C HIS A 302 2.82 33.37 -7.35
N PRO A 303 2.34 33.18 -8.61
CA PRO A 303 1.89 34.27 -9.48
C PRO A 303 0.57 34.95 -9.04
N LYS A 304 -0.08 34.45 -7.99
CA LYS A 304 -1.32 35.01 -7.42
C LYS A 304 -1.27 35.18 -5.89
N ASN A 305 -0.12 34.91 -5.26
CA ASN A 305 0.02 35.02 -3.81
C ASN A 305 1.44 35.48 -3.44
N ALA A 306 1.57 36.73 -2.99
CA ALA A 306 2.85 37.31 -2.61
C ALA A 306 3.38 36.77 -1.27
N GLU A 307 2.52 36.24 -0.40
CA GLU A 307 2.88 35.75 0.94
C GLU A 307 3.71 34.46 0.88
N VAL A 308 3.65 33.73 -0.23
CA VAL A 308 4.55 32.58 -0.55
C VAL A 308 6.01 33.04 -0.73
N GLY A 309 6.24 34.35 -0.89
CA GLY A 309 7.57 34.96 -1.01
C GLY A 309 8.11 34.99 -2.43
N THR A 310 9.44 35.04 -2.54
CA THR A 310 10.18 35.28 -3.79
C THR A 310 11.37 34.34 -3.96
N LYS A 311 11.80 34.15 -5.20
CA LYS A 311 13.04 33.46 -5.57
C LYS A 311 13.89 34.30 -6.51
N SER A 312 15.18 34.01 -6.57
CA SER A 312 16.06 34.46 -7.64
C SER A 312 15.87 33.59 -8.89
N ILE A 313 15.84 34.23 -10.06
CA ILE A 313 16.07 33.61 -11.36
C ILE A 313 17.33 34.19 -11.99
N HIS A 314 18.07 33.38 -12.73
CA HIS A 314 19.34 33.77 -13.32
C HIS A 314 19.21 33.86 -14.84
N LYS A 315 19.60 35.02 -15.38
CA LYS A 315 19.56 35.37 -16.79
C LYS A 315 20.99 35.46 -17.31
N GLY A 316 21.20 35.24 -18.60
CA GLY A 316 22.52 35.35 -19.22
C GLY A 316 22.44 35.06 -20.71
N LYS A 317 23.58 35.04 -21.39
CA LYS A 317 23.62 34.90 -22.86
C LYS A 317 23.19 33.50 -23.35
N GLN A 318 23.37 32.47 -22.54
CA GLN A 318 23.02 31.08 -22.85
C GLN A 318 21.88 30.60 -21.95
N LEU A 319 20.86 29.98 -22.55
CA LEU A 319 19.69 29.44 -21.87
C LEU A 319 19.43 27.99 -22.30
N LEU A 320 18.64 27.26 -21.50
CA LEU A 320 18.22 25.89 -21.75
C LEU A 320 16.70 25.81 -21.90
N LEU A 321 16.23 25.02 -22.88
CA LEU A 321 14.82 24.62 -23.07
C LEU A 321 14.69 23.09 -23.20
N GLU A 322 13.52 22.54 -22.91
CA GLU A 322 13.16 21.17 -23.32
C GLU A 322 12.99 21.08 -24.85
N GLN A 323 13.26 19.91 -25.46
CA GLN A 323 13.01 19.69 -26.90
C GLN A 323 11.54 19.91 -27.28
N LEU A 324 10.60 19.62 -26.37
CA LEU A 324 9.16 19.73 -26.63
C LEU A 324 8.74 21.20 -26.76
N ASP A 325 9.13 22.06 -25.82
CA ASP A 325 8.95 23.51 -25.90
C ASP A 325 9.62 24.05 -27.18
N ALA A 326 10.89 23.69 -27.42
CA ALA A 326 11.66 24.16 -28.58
C ALA A 326 11.08 23.72 -29.94
N ALA A 327 10.46 22.53 -30.02
CA ALA A 327 9.86 22.00 -31.24
C ALA A 327 8.54 22.69 -31.64
N ALA A 328 7.87 23.36 -30.69
CA ALA A 328 6.69 24.16 -30.96
C ALA A 328 7.01 25.54 -31.58
N LEU A 329 8.24 26.03 -31.38
CA LEU A 329 8.65 27.39 -31.76
C LEU A 329 8.94 27.55 -33.25
N LYS A 330 8.71 28.76 -33.78
CA LYS A 330 8.96 29.11 -35.18
C LYS A 330 9.96 30.26 -35.31
N GLU A 331 10.75 30.25 -36.36
CA GLU A 331 11.66 31.36 -36.68
C GLU A 331 10.85 32.65 -36.89
N GLY A 332 11.29 33.74 -36.26
CA GLY A 332 10.61 35.04 -36.27
C GLY A 332 9.48 35.22 -35.24
N GLU A 333 9.06 34.16 -34.53
CA GLU A 333 8.00 34.22 -33.50
C GLU A 333 8.47 34.98 -32.24
N THR A 334 7.57 35.72 -31.58
CA THR A 334 7.81 36.28 -30.25
C THR A 334 7.22 35.35 -29.19
N VAL A 335 8.07 34.90 -28.27
CA VAL A 335 7.77 33.88 -27.24
C VAL A 335 8.01 34.49 -25.86
N THR A 336 7.10 34.25 -24.90
CA THR A 336 7.30 34.70 -23.52
C THR A 336 8.11 33.67 -22.74
N PHE A 337 9.33 34.04 -22.36
CA PHE A 337 10.15 33.28 -21.42
C PHE A 337 9.64 33.60 -20.01
N VAL A 338 9.08 32.59 -19.33
CA VAL A 338 8.35 32.77 -18.05
C VAL A 338 9.23 33.50 -17.02
N ASN A 339 8.66 34.49 -16.35
CA ASN A 339 9.32 35.38 -15.38
C ASN A 339 10.48 36.26 -15.92
N TRP A 340 10.73 36.31 -17.23
CA TRP A 340 11.66 37.27 -17.84
C TRP A 340 10.93 38.31 -18.71
N GLY A 341 10.20 37.86 -19.73
CA GLY A 341 9.59 38.74 -20.72
C GLY A 341 9.52 38.10 -22.10
N ASN A 342 9.31 38.93 -23.13
CA ASN A 342 9.24 38.47 -24.51
C ASN A 342 10.62 38.42 -25.18
N ILE A 343 10.85 37.35 -25.94
CA ILE A 343 12.07 37.08 -26.69
C ILE A 343 11.66 36.65 -28.10
N LYS A 344 12.28 37.22 -29.13
CA LYS A 344 12.06 36.85 -30.52
C LYS A 344 12.98 35.71 -30.92
N ILE A 345 12.41 34.65 -31.47
CA ILE A 345 13.14 33.51 -32.00
C ILE A 345 13.78 33.90 -33.34
N GLY A 346 15.07 33.69 -33.45
CA GLY A 346 15.87 33.84 -34.67
C GLY A 346 15.93 32.51 -35.43
N LYS A 347 17.13 31.96 -35.57
CA LYS A 347 17.41 30.74 -36.33
C LYS A 347 17.31 29.50 -35.44
N ILE A 348 16.68 28.43 -35.92
CA ILE A 348 16.56 27.14 -35.22
C ILE A 348 17.41 26.08 -35.95
N GLU A 349 18.54 25.71 -35.35
CA GLU A 349 19.48 24.73 -35.91
C GLU A 349 19.13 23.31 -35.44
N LYS A 350 19.08 22.37 -36.39
CA LYS A 350 18.63 20.98 -36.16
C LYS A 350 19.62 19.96 -36.73
N LYS A 351 19.79 18.84 -36.03
CA LYS A 351 20.56 17.67 -36.48
C LYS A 351 19.60 16.48 -36.64
N GLY A 352 19.05 16.33 -37.84
CA GLY A 352 17.90 15.44 -38.06
C GLY A 352 16.65 16.01 -37.38
N THR A 353 15.99 15.21 -36.56
CA THR A 353 14.80 15.63 -35.78
C THR A 353 15.14 16.43 -34.52
N VAL A 354 16.37 16.34 -34.00
CA VAL A 354 16.78 16.97 -32.74
C VAL A 354 17.17 18.43 -32.98
N ILE A 355 16.61 19.36 -32.21
CA ILE A 355 17.04 20.76 -32.20
C ILE A 355 18.33 20.85 -31.38
N THR A 356 19.38 21.46 -31.92
CA THR A 356 20.68 21.57 -31.23
C THR A 356 20.95 22.97 -30.69
N LYS A 357 20.45 24.00 -31.38
CA LYS A 357 20.65 25.40 -31.00
C LYS A 357 19.53 26.28 -31.52
N ILE A 358 19.18 27.32 -30.77
CA ILE A 358 18.35 28.43 -31.23
C ILE A 358 19.15 29.72 -31.05
N THR A 359 19.15 30.61 -32.04
CA THR A 359 19.53 32.02 -31.81
C THR A 359 18.28 32.84 -31.56
N ALA A 360 18.34 33.84 -30.68
CA ALA A 360 17.19 34.66 -30.31
C ALA A 360 17.62 36.10 -29.96
N SER A 361 16.67 37.03 -29.92
CA SER A 361 16.90 38.42 -29.49
C SER A 361 15.83 38.92 -28.52
N LEU A 362 16.21 39.73 -27.54
CA LEU A 362 15.28 40.27 -26.54
C LEU A 362 14.25 41.24 -27.15
N GLN A 363 13.02 41.21 -26.62
CA GLN A 363 11.93 42.15 -26.93
C GLN A 363 11.17 42.53 -25.64
N LEU A 364 11.91 43.04 -24.65
CA LEU A 364 11.37 43.33 -23.30
C LEU A 364 10.46 44.58 -23.26
N ASP A 365 10.49 45.39 -24.31
CA ASP A 365 9.55 46.47 -24.60
C ASP A 365 8.16 45.94 -24.98
N ASN A 366 8.10 44.81 -25.67
CA ASN A 366 6.86 44.13 -26.03
C ASN A 366 6.28 43.39 -24.82
N THR A 367 5.28 43.99 -24.17
CA THR A 367 4.63 43.44 -22.97
C THR A 367 3.32 42.68 -23.25
N ASP A 368 2.99 42.36 -24.51
CA ASP A 368 1.87 41.45 -24.81
C ASP A 368 2.26 40.00 -24.47
N TYR A 369 1.90 39.59 -23.26
CA TYR A 369 2.03 38.21 -22.77
C TYR A 369 0.71 37.42 -22.89
N LYS A 370 -0.25 37.87 -23.70
CA LYS A 370 -1.58 37.22 -23.86
C LYS A 370 -1.70 36.42 -25.14
N LYS A 371 -1.01 36.82 -26.21
CA LYS A 371 -1.07 36.18 -27.53
C LYS A 371 0.15 35.29 -27.85
N THR A 372 1.15 35.28 -26.98
CA THR A 372 2.45 34.63 -27.15
C THR A 372 2.47 33.21 -26.58
N THR A 373 3.20 32.32 -27.26
CA THR A 373 3.63 31.03 -26.72
C THR A 373 4.45 31.25 -25.45
N LYS A 374 4.32 30.38 -24.44
CA LYS A 374 5.02 30.52 -23.14
C LYS A 374 5.87 29.29 -22.88
N VAL A 375 7.15 29.51 -22.59
CA VAL A 375 8.14 28.43 -22.39
C VAL A 375 8.79 28.50 -21.02
N THR A 376 9.12 27.31 -20.51
CA THR A 376 9.93 27.13 -19.29
C THR A 376 11.40 26.98 -19.65
N TRP A 377 12.25 27.74 -18.98
CA TRP A 377 13.66 27.89 -19.32
C TRP A 377 14.53 27.95 -18.06
N LEU A 378 15.83 27.68 -18.21
CA LEU A 378 16.86 27.92 -17.20
C LEU A 378 18.02 28.70 -17.83
N GLY A 379 18.70 29.56 -17.07
CA GLY A 379 19.94 30.19 -17.50
C GLY A 379 21.12 29.21 -17.38
N ASP A 380 21.93 29.11 -18.44
CA ASP A 380 23.22 28.41 -18.42
C ASP A 380 24.33 29.43 -18.09
N VAL A 381 24.22 29.98 -16.88
CA VAL A 381 25.07 31.07 -16.37
C VAL A 381 26.34 30.54 -15.70
N LYS A 382 27.40 31.34 -15.67
CA LYS A 382 28.71 30.92 -15.14
C LYS A 382 28.79 30.94 -13.62
N SER A 383 27.89 31.66 -12.95
CA SER A 383 27.87 31.81 -11.49
C SER A 383 27.46 30.52 -10.76
N GLU A 384 28.21 30.13 -9.72
CA GLU A 384 27.91 28.92 -8.91
C GLU A 384 26.51 28.95 -8.27
N GLU A 385 26.03 30.14 -7.90
CA GLU A 385 24.69 30.37 -7.40
C GLU A 385 23.63 30.08 -8.46
N GLY A 386 23.91 30.41 -9.72
CA GLY A 386 22.99 30.26 -10.85
C GLY A 386 22.97 28.87 -11.49
N LYS A 387 23.96 28.01 -11.20
CA LYS A 387 24.04 26.66 -11.78
C LYS A 387 22.84 25.79 -11.42
N SER A 388 22.16 25.27 -12.44
CA SER A 388 21.08 24.29 -12.30
C SER A 388 21.49 23.07 -11.46
N ILE A 389 20.51 22.45 -10.81
CA ILE A 389 20.72 21.26 -9.97
C ILE A 389 20.18 20.00 -10.63
N PRO A 390 20.77 18.81 -10.39
CA PRO A 390 20.11 17.56 -10.72
C PRO A 390 18.84 17.39 -9.87
N VAL A 391 17.74 17.04 -10.52
CA VAL A 391 16.44 16.73 -9.92
C VAL A 391 16.00 15.36 -10.42
N VAL A 392 15.30 14.60 -9.58
CA VAL A 392 14.60 13.38 -9.98
C VAL A 392 13.15 13.52 -9.54
N THR A 393 12.22 13.36 -10.47
CA THR A 393 10.79 13.22 -10.17
C THR A 393 10.40 11.75 -10.16
N ALA A 394 9.36 11.43 -9.40
CA ALA A 394 8.71 10.13 -9.37
C ALA A 394 7.22 10.33 -9.69
N GLU A 395 6.77 9.77 -10.81
CA GLU A 395 5.38 9.79 -11.23
C GLU A 395 4.75 8.44 -10.87
N TYR A 396 3.59 8.46 -10.21
CA TYR A 396 2.98 7.29 -9.60
C TYR A 396 1.61 7.00 -10.21
N ASP A 397 1.53 5.98 -11.05
CA ASP A 397 0.27 5.44 -11.56
C ASP A 397 -0.37 4.49 -10.53
N HIS A 398 -1.54 3.95 -10.84
CA HIS A 398 -2.27 3.00 -10.01
C HIS A 398 -1.54 1.67 -9.86
N ILE A 399 -1.63 1.07 -8.68
CA ILE A 399 -1.04 -0.25 -8.38
C ILE A 399 -1.83 -1.43 -8.96
N ILE A 400 -3.12 -1.23 -9.28
CA ILE A 400 -3.95 -2.19 -10.04
C ILE A 400 -4.41 -1.56 -11.35
N SER A 401 -4.16 -2.22 -12.48
CA SER A 401 -4.54 -1.76 -13.82
C SER A 401 -6.05 -1.79 -14.07
N LYS A 402 -6.78 -2.73 -13.45
CA LYS A 402 -8.24 -2.85 -13.56
C LYS A 402 -8.96 -1.99 -12.51
N ALA A 403 -9.88 -1.13 -12.94
CA ALA A 403 -10.57 -0.18 -12.07
C ALA A 403 -11.42 -0.83 -10.97
N ILE A 404 -12.15 -1.90 -11.30
CA ILE A 404 -12.94 -2.70 -10.35
C ILE A 404 -12.64 -4.18 -10.60
N ILE A 405 -12.31 -4.90 -9.53
CA ILE A 405 -12.02 -6.34 -9.56
C ILE A 405 -13.30 -7.10 -9.16
N GLY A 406 -13.70 -8.08 -9.96
CA GLY A 406 -14.82 -8.97 -9.68
C GLY A 406 -14.57 -9.85 -8.45
N LYS A 407 -15.66 -10.39 -7.87
CA LYS A 407 -15.59 -11.21 -6.64
C LYS A 407 -14.73 -12.47 -6.83
N ASP A 408 -14.81 -13.08 -8.01
CA ASP A 408 -14.24 -14.38 -8.34
C ASP A 408 -12.92 -14.28 -9.13
N GLU A 409 -12.42 -13.06 -9.39
CA GLU A 409 -11.17 -12.83 -10.11
C GLU A 409 -9.95 -12.80 -9.17
N ASP A 410 -8.85 -13.46 -9.55
CA ASP A 410 -7.58 -13.25 -8.86
C ASP A 410 -6.99 -11.89 -9.23
N TRP A 411 -7.20 -10.92 -8.36
CA TRP A 411 -6.61 -9.59 -8.36
C TRP A 411 -5.11 -9.51 -8.70
N LYS A 412 -4.33 -10.58 -8.47
CA LYS A 412 -2.91 -10.63 -8.85
C LYS A 412 -2.68 -10.55 -10.36
N GLN A 413 -3.67 -10.94 -11.17
CA GLN A 413 -3.62 -10.82 -12.63
C GLN A 413 -3.68 -9.36 -13.12
N PHE A 414 -4.07 -8.42 -12.25
CA PHE A 414 -4.23 -7.00 -12.58
C PHE A 414 -3.20 -6.10 -11.89
N ILE A 415 -2.07 -6.65 -11.40
CA ILE A 415 -0.97 -5.84 -10.82
C ILE A 415 -0.36 -4.97 -11.92
N ASN A 416 -0.23 -3.68 -11.66
CA ASN A 416 0.52 -2.77 -12.52
C ASN A 416 2.00 -2.73 -12.13
N PHE A 417 2.83 -3.45 -12.89
CA PHE A 417 4.28 -3.47 -12.71
C PHE A 417 4.98 -2.20 -13.22
N ASP A 418 4.31 -1.38 -14.03
CA ASP A 418 4.80 -0.10 -14.55
C ASP A 418 4.15 1.08 -13.81
N SER A 419 3.91 0.91 -12.50
CA SER A 419 3.18 1.87 -11.66
C SER A 419 4.03 3.01 -11.08
N VAL A 420 5.32 3.08 -11.40
CA VAL A 420 6.20 4.20 -11.01
C VAL A 420 7.26 4.50 -12.08
N HIS A 421 7.33 5.75 -12.50
CA HIS A 421 8.29 6.24 -13.49
C HIS A 421 9.20 7.29 -12.87
N TYR A 422 10.52 7.15 -13.09
CA TYR A 422 11.54 8.04 -12.54
C TYR A 422 12.19 8.87 -13.65
N THR A 423 11.92 10.17 -13.67
CA THR A 423 12.41 11.10 -14.70
C THR A 423 13.56 11.95 -14.15
N LYS A 424 14.65 12.05 -14.91
CA LYS A 424 15.80 12.91 -14.58
C LYS A 424 15.59 14.29 -15.18
N MET A 425 15.77 15.32 -14.36
CA MET A 425 15.58 16.70 -14.74
C MET A 425 16.76 17.56 -14.26
N VAL A 426 16.92 18.75 -14.84
CA VAL A 426 17.69 19.83 -14.22
C VAL A 426 16.74 20.90 -13.70
N GLY A 427 16.89 21.27 -12.43
CA GLY A 427 16.05 22.27 -11.76
C GLY A 427 16.77 23.60 -11.55
N GLU A 428 16.02 24.68 -11.37
CA GLU A 428 16.60 25.98 -11.00
C GLU A 428 17.24 25.95 -9.58
N PRO A 429 18.25 26.79 -9.30
CA PRO A 429 18.99 26.72 -8.03
C PRO A 429 18.13 26.95 -6.79
N ALA A 430 17.06 27.74 -6.89
CA ALA A 430 16.18 28.08 -5.78
C ALA A 430 15.50 26.85 -5.13
N ILE A 431 15.40 25.72 -5.84
CA ILE A 431 14.89 24.46 -5.30
C ILE A 431 15.76 23.94 -4.14
N ARG A 432 17.07 24.27 -4.10
CA ARG A 432 17.98 23.93 -2.98
C ARG A 432 17.47 24.44 -1.62
N ASN A 433 16.68 25.51 -1.61
CA ASN A 433 16.22 26.21 -0.41
C ASN A 433 14.83 25.74 0.07
N VAL A 434 14.17 24.84 -0.66
CA VAL A 434 12.85 24.33 -0.34
C VAL A 434 12.97 23.24 0.74
N LYS A 435 12.23 23.40 1.84
CA LYS A 435 12.27 22.47 2.98
C LYS A 435 11.68 21.11 2.60
N LYS A 436 12.17 20.04 3.25
CA LYS A 436 11.53 18.72 3.23
C LYS A 436 10.02 18.83 3.48
N GLU A 437 9.24 18.00 2.81
CA GLU A 437 7.78 17.89 2.95
C GLU A 437 7.00 19.17 2.56
N THR A 438 7.67 20.15 1.92
CA THR A 438 6.99 21.24 1.23
C THR A 438 6.35 20.72 -0.06
N SER A 439 5.04 20.95 -0.22
CA SER A 439 4.34 20.78 -1.50
C SER A 439 4.57 21.99 -2.40
N PHE A 440 5.04 21.75 -3.63
CA PHE A 440 5.33 22.76 -4.64
C PHE A 440 4.80 22.31 -6.01
N ARG A 441 4.98 23.12 -7.06
CA ARG A 441 4.62 22.76 -8.44
C ARG A 441 5.71 23.17 -9.42
N PHE A 442 5.95 22.37 -10.45
CA PHE A 442 6.73 22.82 -11.60
C PHE A 442 5.88 23.67 -12.57
N ASN A 443 6.45 24.77 -13.06
CA ASN A 443 5.84 25.63 -14.07
C ASN A 443 5.46 24.80 -15.32
N VAL A 444 4.33 25.16 -15.94
CA VAL A 444 3.71 24.50 -17.12
C VAL A 444 3.24 23.05 -16.88
N LYS A 445 3.96 22.22 -16.11
CA LYS A 445 3.51 20.86 -15.74
C LYS A 445 2.35 20.95 -14.71
N ASP A 446 1.38 20.03 -14.76
CA ASP A 446 0.12 20.15 -13.98
C ASP A 446 0.13 19.45 -12.61
N PHE A 447 1.23 18.77 -12.31
CA PHE A 447 1.45 18.00 -11.09
C PHE A 447 1.96 18.87 -9.94
N ILE A 448 1.45 18.58 -8.75
CA ILE A 448 2.02 19.01 -7.48
C ILE A 448 3.07 17.98 -7.09
N SER A 449 4.22 18.45 -6.61
CA SER A 449 5.34 17.62 -6.17
C SER A 449 5.63 17.88 -4.69
N LEU A 450 6.00 16.84 -3.95
CA LEU A 450 6.43 16.92 -2.56
C LEU A 450 7.95 16.72 -2.50
N ILE A 451 8.71 17.61 -1.84
CA ILE A 451 10.14 17.35 -1.64
C ILE A 451 10.32 16.26 -0.57
N ASN A 452 10.69 15.06 -1.01
CA ASN A 452 11.14 14.00 -0.13
C ASN A 452 12.66 13.84 -0.27
N HIS A 453 13.43 14.51 0.61
CA HIS A 453 14.89 14.31 0.67
C HIS A 453 15.27 12.87 1.05
N THR A 454 14.34 12.10 1.65
CA THR A 454 14.49 10.67 1.97
C THR A 454 14.03 9.78 0.81
N LEU A 455 14.58 10.04 -0.36
CA LEU A 455 15.29 8.96 -1.05
C LEU A 455 16.57 8.71 -0.24
N LYS A 456 16.85 7.48 0.24
CA LYS A 456 17.70 7.24 1.46
C LYS A 456 19.25 6.93 1.37
N LYS A 457 19.84 6.19 0.39
CA LYS A 457 21.31 6.11 0.01
C LYS A 457 21.68 5.41 -1.35
N ALA A 458 21.44 4.10 -1.42
CA ALA A 458 21.81 3.08 -2.41
C ALA A 458 20.66 2.37 -3.20
N THR A 459 19.37 2.68 -3.07
CA THR A 459 18.36 2.28 -4.11
C THR A 459 18.54 3.11 -5.37
N LYS A 460 19.20 4.27 -5.27
CA LYS A 460 19.91 4.96 -6.34
C LYS A 460 20.92 4.02 -6.98
N ASP A 461 21.70 3.27 -6.20
CA ASP A 461 22.61 2.24 -6.71
C ASP A 461 21.84 1.06 -7.32
N ALA A 462 20.66 0.69 -6.79
CA ALA A 462 19.78 -0.31 -7.41
C ALA A 462 19.15 0.18 -8.73
N ILE A 463 18.75 1.45 -8.83
CA ILE A 463 18.27 2.09 -10.07
C ILE A 463 19.42 2.21 -11.07
N ALA A 464 20.62 2.61 -10.64
CA ALA A 464 21.81 2.65 -11.46
C ALA A 464 22.18 1.24 -11.97
N THR A 465 22.16 0.23 -11.11
CA THR A 465 22.40 -1.18 -11.45
C THR A 465 21.32 -1.71 -12.39
N LEU A 466 20.04 -1.36 -12.19
CA LEU A 466 18.96 -1.75 -13.09
C LEU A 466 19.10 -1.08 -14.47
N LEU A 467 19.53 0.18 -14.53
CA LEU A 467 19.83 0.87 -15.79
C LEU A 467 21.05 0.26 -16.51
N GLU A 468 22.11 -0.05 -15.76
CA GLU A 468 23.31 -0.75 -16.23
C GLU A 468 22.97 -2.16 -16.77
N LEU A 469 22.08 -2.89 -16.09
CA LEU A 469 21.57 -4.19 -16.54
C LEU A 469 20.64 -4.09 -17.75
N LYS A 470 19.73 -3.10 -17.80
CA LYS A 470 18.89 -2.83 -18.98
C LYS A 470 19.75 -2.43 -20.19
N LYS A 471 20.83 -1.66 -19.99
CA LYS A 471 21.84 -1.32 -21.01
C LYS A 471 22.54 -2.59 -21.52
N LYS A 472 23.08 -3.42 -20.62
CA LYS A 472 23.74 -4.69 -20.98
C LYS A 472 22.79 -5.68 -21.66
N TYR A 473 21.51 -5.70 -21.27
CA TYR A 473 20.47 -6.48 -21.94
C TYR A 473 20.25 -5.99 -23.38
N LYS A 474 20.18 -4.66 -23.61
CA LYS A 474 20.07 -4.08 -24.94
C LYS A 474 21.32 -4.32 -25.81
N GLU A 475 22.50 -4.22 -25.22
CA GLU A 475 23.79 -4.50 -25.89
C GLU A 475 23.94 -5.98 -26.29
N SER A 476 23.37 -6.92 -25.52
CA SER A 476 23.45 -8.37 -25.79
C SER A 476 22.28 -8.97 -26.58
N THR A 477 21.11 -8.31 -26.62
CA THR A 477 19.90 -8.80 -27.32
C THR A 477 19.42 -7.90 -28.46
N GLY A 478 20.05 -6.74 -28.65
CA GLY A 478 19.61 -5.70 -29.59
C GLY A 478 18.28 -5.01 -29.22
N SER A 479 17.64 -5.41 -28.11
CA SER A 479 16.25 -5.05 -27.78
C SER A 479 16.14 -4.41 -26.39
N ASP A 480 15.23 -3.44 -26.23
CA ASP A 480 14.94 -2.89 -24.92
C ASP A 480 14.25 -3.93 -24.00
N TYR A 481 14.70 -3.99 -22.74
CA TYR A 481 14.16 -4.91 -21.75
C TYR A 481 12.69 -4.61 -21.45
N LYS A 482 11.81 -5.58 -21.69
CA LYS A 482 10.39 -5.56 -21.31
C LYS A 482 10.15 -6.49 -20.13
N PRO A 483 9.57 -6.01 -19.00
CA PRO A 483 9.17 -6.89 -17.90
C PRO A 483 8.23 -8.01 -18.36
N GLY A 484 8.45 -9.23 -17.84
CA GLY A 484 7.57 -10.38 -18.08
C GLY A 484 7.86 -11.23 -19.34
N ALA A 485 8.80 -10.84 -20.22
CA ALA A 485 9.21 -11.67 -21.35
C ALA A 485 10.37 -12.63 -20.97
N PRO A 486 10.18 -13.97 -21.04
CA PRO A 486 11.27 -14.90 -20.78
C PRO A 486 12.24 -14.97 -21.99
N PRO A 487 13.58 -14.92 -21.78
CA PRO A 487 14.55 -15.07 -22.87
C PRO A 487 14.64 -16.53 -23.33
N VAL A 488 14.82 -16.73 -24.63
CA VAL A 488 15.12 -18.05 -25.21
C VAL A 488 16.64 -18.27 -25.19
N SER A 489 17.11 -19.38 -24.62
CA SER A 489 18.53 -19.67 -24.43
C SER A 489 18.96 -21.05 -24.96
N ALA A 490 20.02 -21.07 -25.76
CA ALA A 490 20.80 -22.29 -26.05
C ALA A 490 21.92 -22.48 -25.00
N PRO A 491 22.46 -23.70 -24.78
CA PRO A 491 23.04 -24.09 -23.49
C PRO A 491 24.57 -24.26 -23.47
N SER A 492 25.17 -24.26 -22.27
CA SER A 492 26.24 -25.16 -21.74
C SER A 492 26.79 -24.60 -20.37
N PRO A 493 27.68 -25.28 -19.60
CA PRO A 493 27.19 -26.18 -18.56
C PRO A 493 27.89 -26.11 -17.18
N ALA A 494 27.23 -26.62 -16.15
CA ALA A 494 27.86 -27.03 -14.88
C ALA A 494 27.07 -28.22 -14.28
N ALA A 495 27.45 -29.45 -14.65
CA ALA A 495 26.66 -30.66 -14.39
C ALA A 495 27.14 -31.43 -13.14
N GLY A 496 26.23 -32.20 -12.52
CA GLY A 496 26.47 -32.94 -11.28
C GLY A 496 25.21 -33.03 -10.41
N GLY A 497 25.20 -32.39 -9.24
CA GLY A 497 24.08 -32.46 -8.29
C GLY A 497 22.73 -31.97 -8.84
N ALA A 498 22.72 -31.03 -9.80
CA ALA A 498 21.50 -30.53 -10.43
C ALA A 498 20.82 -31.57 -11.35
N ASP A 499 21.62 -32.37 -12.07
CA ASP A 499 21.13 -33.43 -12.96
C ASP A 499 20.45 -34.55 -12.15
N ILE A 500 21.09 -35.01 -11.07
CA ILE A 500 20.49 -36.00 -10.16
C ILE A 500 19.18 -35.46 -9.54
N ALA A 501 19.10 -34.16 -9.22
CA ALA A 501 17.86 -33.55 -8.72
C ALA A 501 16.73 -33.57 -9.75
N GLN A 502 17.03 -33.23 -11.02
CA GLN A 502 16.08 -33.28 -12.14
C GLN A 502 15.62 -34.71 -12.44
N GLN A 503 16.53 -35.70 -12.37
CA GLN A 503 16.19 -37.11 -12.53
C GLN A 503 15.26 -37.61 -11.41
N ILE A 504 15.44 -37.18 -10.16
CA ILE A 504 14.51 -37.48 -9.06
C ILE A 504 13.14 -36.84 -9.29
N GLU A 505 13.08 -35.61 -9.81
CA GLU A 505 11.83 -34.91 -10.08
C GLU A 505 11.05 -35.59 -11.22
N ALA A 506 11.72 -35.88 -12.35
CA ALA A 506 11.12 -36.58 -13.49
C ALA A 506 10.63 -37.99 -13.12
N GLN A 507 11.47 -38.79 -12.43
CA GLN A 507 11.08 -40.11 -11.92
C GLN A 507 9.96 -40.00 -10.87
N GLY A 508 9.93 -38.90 -10.11
CA GLY A 508 8.89 -38.60 -9.12
C GLY A 508 7.57 -38.13 -9.72
N ASN A 509 7.56 -37.60 -10.96
CA ASN A 509 6.35 -37.37 -11.75
C ASN A 509 5.84 -38.70 -12.32
N LEU A 510 6.72 -39.49 -12.97
CA LEU A 510 6.38 -40.81 -13.52
C LEU A 510 5.75 -41.76 -12.48
N VAL A 511 6.25 -41.75 -11.24
CA VAL A 511 5.67 -42.53 -10.12
C VAL A 511 4.28 -42.04 -9.70
N ARG A 512 3.91 -40.77 -9.91
CA ARG A 512 2.55 -40.27 -9.71
C ARG A 512 1.63 -40.72 -10.84
N ASP A 513 2.07 -40.58 -12.09
CA ASP A 513 1.26 -40.90 -13.28
C ASP A 513 0.97 -42.41 -13.39
N LEU A 514 1.98 -43.24 -13.12
CA LEU A 514 1.80 -44.69 -13.03
C LEU A 514 0.90 -45.10 -11.84
N LYS A 515 0.98 -44.41 -10.69
CA LYS A 515 0.05 -44.66 -9.56
C LYS A 515 -1.39 -44.23 -9.83
N ALA A 516 -1.59 -43.19 -10.63
CA ALA A 516 -2.92 -42.77 -11.08
C ALA A 516 -3.54 -43.77 -12.08
N THR A 517 -2.70 -44.59 -12.72
CA THR A 517 -3.11 -45.60 -13.72
C THR A 517 -3.30 -46.99 -13.09
N ASP A 518 -2.25 -47.55 -12.46
CA ASP A 518 -2.35 -48.72 -11.58
C ASP A 518 -1.24 -48.69 -10.50
N ALA A 519 -1.66 -48.41 -9.26
CA ALA A 519 -0.80 -48.35 -8.08
C ALA A 519 -0.21 -49.72 -7.63
N LYS A 520 -0.69 -50.85 -8.15
CA LYS A 520 -0.24 -52.21 -7.80
C LYS A 520 0.61 -52.89 -8.88
N SER A 521 0.64 -52.35 -10.10
CA SER A 521 1.43 -52.87 -11.22
C SER A 521 2.91 -53.04 -10.88
N GLN A 522 3.60 -53.95 -11.58
CA GLN A 522 5.03 -54.15 -11.39
C GLN A 522 5.83 -52.90 -11.83
N ALA A 523 5.44 -52.26 -12.95
CA ALA A 523 6.03 -51.01 -13.42
C ALA A 523 5.98 -49.89 -12.35
N THR A 524 4.88 -49.76 -11.60
CA THR A 524 4.79 -48.81 -10.49
C THR A 524 5.80 -49.13 -9.37
N LYS A 525 6.01 -50.41 -9.04
CA LYS A 525 7.00 -50.82 -8.01
C LYS A 525 8.43 -50.55 -8.46
N ASP A 526 8.76 -50.92 -9.70
CA ASP A 526 10.09 -50.73 -10.28
C ASP A 526 10.43 -49.23 -10.38
N ALA A 527 9.46 -48.41 -10.77
CA ALA A 527 9.59 -46.95 -10.81
C ALA A 527 9.82 -46.33 -9.42
N ILE A 528 9.22 -46.88 -8.35
CA ILE A 528 9.45 -46.47 -6.96
C ILE A 528 10.85 -46.89 -6.48
N ALA A 529 11.30 -48.10 -6.81
CA ALA A 529 12.63 -48.57 -6.45
C ALA A 529 13.73 -47.66 -7.05
N LYS A 530 13.60 -47.33 -8.34
CA LYS A 530 14.51 -46.40 -9.04
C LYS A 530 14.48 -44.99 -8.44
N LEU A 531 13.31 -44.50 -8.00
CA LEU A 531 13.18 -43.21 -7.31
C LEU A 531 13.92 -43.19 -5.95
N LEU A 532 13.91 -44.30 -5.21
CA LEU A 532 14.63 -44.43 -3.95
C LEU A 532 16.15 -44.50 -4.17
N GLU A 533 16.60 -45.22 -5.20
CA GLU A 533 18.02 -45.29 -5.56
C GLU A 533 18.59 -43.92 -5.96
N LEU A 534 17.87 -43.15 -6.78
CA LEU A 534 18.26 -41.79 -7.15
C LEU A 534 18.35 -40.87 -5.93
N LYS A 535 17.39 -40.96 -4.99
CA LYS A 535 17.44 -40.20 -3.73
C LYS A 535 18.63 -40.58 -2.84
N LYS A 536 19.03 -41.86 -2.82
CA LYS A 536 20.24 -42.32 -2.13
C LYS A 536 21.49 -41.69 -2.75
N LYS A 537 21.64 -41.76 -4.08
CA LYS A 537 22.74 -41.13 -4.83
C LYS A 537 22.80 -39.61 -4.62
N TYR A 538 21.65 -38.92 -4.56
CA TYR A 538 21.61 -37.49 -4.24
C TYR A 538 22.08 -37.19 -2.81
N LYS A 539 21.70 -38.00 -1.83
CA LYS A 539 22.18 -37.85 -0.44
C LYS A 539 23.70 -38.10 -0.34
N GLU A 540 24.20 -39.09 -1.06
CA GLU A 540 25.63 -39.39 -1.16
C GLU A 540 26.43 -38.26 -1.84
N ALA A 541 25.85 -37.62 -2.87
CA ALA A 541 26.49 -36.53 -3.61
C ALA A 541 26.36 -35.13 -2.97
N THR A 542 25.40 -34.91 -2.06
CA THR A 542 25.08 -33.57 -1.49
C THR A 542 25.08 -33.51 0.05
N GLY A 543 25.24 -34.65 0.73
CA GLY A 543 25.12 -34.76 2.19
C GLY A 543 23.70 -34.57 2.73
N SER A 544 22.70 -34.33 1.89
CA SER A 544 21.34 -33.93 2.31
C SER A 544 20.25 -34.80 1.68
N ASP A 545 19.19 -35.08 2.42
CA ASP A 545 18.00 -35.74 1.87
C ASP A 545 17.29 -34.84 0.84
N TYR A 546 16.94 -35.41 -0.32
CA TYR A 546 16.17 -34.71 -1.35
C TYR A 546 14.79 -34.28 -0.83
N LYS A 547 14.57 -32.97 -0.76
CA LYS A 547 13.26 -32.36 -0.46
C LYS A 547 12.60 -31.98 -1.79
N PRO A 548 11.40 -32.50 -2.12
CA PRO A 548 10.73 -32.16 -3.37
C PRO A 548 10.36 -30.68 -3.39
N VAL A 549 10.83 -29.97 -4.42
CA VAL A 549 10.45 -28.57 -4.67
C VAL A 549 9.06 -28.58 -5.28
N LEU A 550 8.03 -28.24 -4.49
CA LEU A 550 6.74 -27.84 -5.06
C LEU A 550 6.97 -26.65 -6.01
N PRO A 551 6.32 -26.60 -7.18
CA PRO A 551 6.64 -25.65 -8.24
C PRO A 551 6.44 -24.19 -7.78
N LYS A 552 7.54 -23.59 -7.33
CA LYS A 552 7.70 -22.16 -7.10
C LYS A 552 8.55 -21.61 -8.22
N GLY A 553 8.07 -20.55 -8.88
CA GLY A 553 8.90 -19.78 -9.80
C GLY A 553 10.18 -19.31 -9.09
N ASN A 554 11.28 -19.25 -9.86
CA ASN A 554 12.64 -19.07 -9.36
C ASN A 554 12.76 -18.04 -8.23
N ARG A 555 13.23 -18.50 -7.05
CA ARG A 555 13.88 -17.67 -6.04
C ARG A 555 15.24 -18.24 -5.70
N THR A 556 16.27 -17.79 -6.41
CA THR A 556 17.63 -17.73 -5.85
C THR A 556 17.64 -16.59 -4.82
N ALA A 557 18.04 -16.89 -3.58
CA ALA A 557 17.99 -15.94 -2.48
C ALA A 557 19.39 -15.52 -2.04
N THR A 558 19.79 -14.30 -2.39
CA THR A 558 20.95 -13.60 -1.82
C THR A 558 20.60 -12.11 -1.64
N TYR A 559 20.28 -11.72 -0.41
CA TYR A 559 20.25 -10.33 0.04
C TYR A 559 21.70 -9.78 0.07
N PRO A 560 21.95 -8.46 -0.15
CA PRO A 560 21.35 -7.41 0.70
C PRO A 560 20.99 -6.04 0.06
N LEU A 561 20.14 -5.32 0.81
CA LEU A 561 20.01 -3.86 0.95
C LEU A 561 19.49 -3.00 -0.24
N ALA A 562 18.40 -2.28 0.04
CA ALA A 562 17.88 -1.13 -0.69
C ALA A 562 17.45 -0.04 0.32
N VAL A 563 17.85 1.22 0.10
CA VAL A 563 17.73 2.44 0.95
C VAL A 563 18.08 3.58 -0.03
N ASP A 564 17.29 4.61 -0.45
CA ASP A 564 17.40 5.24 -1.82
C ASP A 564 18.55 6.20 -2.30
N CYS A 565 18.61 7.53 -2.10
CA CYS A 565 19.60 8.51 -2.65
C CYS A 565 20.74 8.90 -1.71
#